data_AF-A0A8S3IRT7-F1
#
_entry.id   AF-A0A8S3IRT7-F1
#
_cell.length_a   1.000
_cell.length_b   1.000
_cell.length_c   1.000
_cell.angle_alpha   90.00
_cell.angle_beta   90.00
_cell.angle_gamma   90.00
#
_symmetry.space_group_name_H-M   'P 1'
#
loop_
_entity.id
_entity.type
_entity.pdbx_description
1 polymer ?
#
loop_
_entity_poly.entity_id
_entity_poly.type
_entity_poly.pdbx_seq_one_letter_code
_entity_poly.pdbx_strand_id
1 'polypeptide(L)'
;GSEDATSIIKKIKYDSTTNTFNGFPTPLDRGVPIKEYYRTDSFDKLKVWFDSNDKASLLNVHMIQPVPSTTQSIIPSPFLLSAYGTDNTATANEILQRWWYIFNQCLQRNIRIIGFSTDATHLVTKWRNRLLSSAAEVRLGNQFISVNHLYDIIHNEMYTKLDHGLTKSDINPKDRQNFSSCLKLTSPDCDDF
;
A
#
# COMPACT_ATOMS: atom_id res chain seq x y z
N GLY A 1 -10.92 -1.04 7.19
CA GLY A 1 -9.57 -0.72 7.66
C GLY A 1 -8.65 -0.75 6.47
N SER A 2 -7.68 0.14 6.40
CA SER A 2 -6.65 0.15 5.36
C SER A 2 -5.29 -0.08 5.99
N GLU A 3 -4.43 -0.75 5.24
CA GLU A 3 -3.04 -1.01 5.59
C GLU A 3 -2.12 -0.58 4.45
N ASP A 4 -1.03 0.08 4.80
CA ASP A 4 0.05 0.44 3.89
C ASP A 4 1.39 0.57 4.63
N ALA A 5 2.49 0.39 3.92
CA ALA A 5 3.84 0.50 4.45
C ALA A 5 4.61 1.66 3.78
N THR A 6 5.23 2.50 4.59
CA THR A 6 6.02 3.65 4.11
C THR A 6 7.47 3.56 4.54
N SER A 7 8.38 4.05 3.71
CA SER A 7 9.81 4.09 4.01
C SER A 7 10.12 5.04 5.16
N ILE A 8 10.99 4.60 6.07
CA ILE A 8 11.47 5.39 7.21
C ILE A 8 12.99 5.40 7.30
N ILE A 9 13.52 6.38 8.02
CA ILE A 9 14.95 6.41 8.36
C ILE A 9 15.25 5.30 9.36
N LYS A 10 16.14 4.39 8.98
CA LYS A 10 16.64 3.31 9.84
C LYS A 10 17.31 3.87 11.09
N LYS A 11 16.62 3.89 12.21
CA LYS A 11 17.13 4.42 13.47
C LYS A 11 16.58 3.62 14.66
N ILE A 12 17.47 3.28 15.60
CA ILE A 12 17.07 2.74 16.90
C ILE A 12 16.94 3.90 17.89
N LYS A 13 15.84 3.92 18.65
CA LYS A 13 15.58 4.91 19.70
C LYS A 13 15.16 4.20 20.97
N TYR A 14 15.82 4.54 22.08
CA TYR A 14 15.41 4.11 23.40
C TYR A 14 14.22 4.93 23.90
N ASP A 15 13.22 4.25 24.46
CA ASP A 15 12.10 4.84 25.19
C ASP A 15 12.25 4.51 26.69
N SER A 16 12.58 5.53 27.47
CA SER A 16 12.78 5.42 28.92
C SER A 16 11.49 5.12 29.69
N THR A 17 10.32 5.39 29.10
CA THR A 17 9.02 5.18 29.76
C THR A 17 8.69 3.70 29.86
N THR A 18 8.96 2.97 28.78
CA THR A 18 8.67 1.53 28.67
C THR A 18 9.92 0.67 28.83
N ASN A 19 11.10 1.30 28.90
CA ASN A 19 12.41 0.65 28.89
C ASN A 19 12.59 -0.24 27.65
N THR A 20 12.27 0.30 26.48
CA THR A 20 12.29 -0.43 25.21
C THR A 20 13.13 0.24 24.14
N PHE A 21 13.63 -0.57 23.20
CA PHE A 21 14.35 -0.08 22.03
C PHE A 21 13.46 -0.21 20.79
N ASN A 22 13.04 0.93 20.25
CA ASN A 22 12.20 1.03 19.05
C ASN A 22 13.07 1.17 17.81
N GLY A 23 12.66 0.54 16.70
CA GLY A 23 13.33 0.66 15.40
C GLY A 23 13.83 -0.67 14.80
N PHE A 24 13.70 -1.77 15.54
CA PHE A 24 13.82 -3.12 14.98
C PHE A 24 12.44 -3.61 14.49
N PRO A 25 12.37 -4.49 13.47
CA PRO A 25 11.16 -5.23 13.13
C PRO A 25 10.71 -6.05 14.34
N THR A 26 9.45 -5.89 14.72
CA THR A 26 8.88 -6.59 15.88
C THR A 26 8.30 -7.93 15.43
N PRO A 27 8.59 -9.04 16.13
CA PRO A 27 7.92 -10.31 15.86
C PRO A 27 6.40 -10.18 15.99
N LEU A 28 5.68 -10.98 15.21
CA LEU A 28 4.23 -10.97 15.17
C LEU A 28 3.65 -12.10 16.03
N ASP A 29 2.62 -11.79 16.81
CA ASP A 29 1.72 -12.77 17.44
C ASP A 29 0.33 -12.60 16.83
N ARG A 30 -0.23 -13.67 16.24
CA ARG A 30 -1.49 -13.61 15.45
C ARG A 30 -1.45 -12.50 14.39
N GLY A 31 -0.28 -12.28 13.78
CA GLY A 31 -0.06 -11.27 12.76
C GLY A 31 0.02 -9.82 13.26
N VAL A 32 -0.15 -9.54 14.55
CA VAL A 32 0.04 -8.20 15.14
C VAL A 32 1.38 -8.12 15.87
N PRO A 33 2.04 -6.94 15.89
CA PRO A 33 3.33 -6.79 16.56
C PRO A 33 3.20 -7.01 18.07
N ILE A 34 4.15 -7.75 18.65
CA ILE A 34 4.25 -7.92 20.10
C ILE A 34 4.70 -6.60 20.72
N LYS A 35 3.82 -5.98 21.51
CA LYS A 35 4.11 -4.70 22.18
C LYS A 35 5.34 -4.84 23.09
N GLU A 36 6.22 -3.85 23.06
CA GLU A 36 7.39 -3.76 23.95
C GLU A 36 8.35 -4.97 23.88
N TYR A 37 8.41 -5.67 22.74
CA TYR A 37 9.24 -6.89 22.58
C TYR A 37 10.72 -6.68 22.93
N TYR A 38 11.31 -5.57 22.49
CA TYR A 38 12.72 -5.23 22.72
C TYR A 38 12.93 -4.51 24.07
N ARG A 39 12.32 -5.04 25.13
CA ARG A 39 12.52 -4.62 26.52
C ARG A 39 13.66 -5.41 27.16
N THR A 40 14.61 -4.72 27.80
CA THR A 40 15.72 -5.38 28.48
C THR A 40 16.39 -4.47 29.51
N ASP A 41 16.84 -5.07 30.62
CA ASP A 41 17.77 -4.46 31.57
C ASP A 41 19.21 -4.97 31.39
N SER A 42 19.45 -5.84 30.41
CA SER A 42 20.75 -6.45 30.12
C SER A 42 21.39 -5.82 28.88
N PHE A 43 22.60 -5.31 29.06
CA PHE A 43 23.44 -4.80 27.97
C PHE A 43 23.85 -5.91 27.00
N ASP A 44 24.12 -7.13 27.47
CA ASP A 44 24.49 -8.25 26.59
C ASP A 44 23.34 -8.62 25.66
N LYS A 45 22.11 -8.66 26.17
CA LYS A 45 20.91 -8.89 25.35
C LYS A 45 20.72 -7.78 24.31
N LEU A 46 20.95 -6.52 24.71
CA LEU A 46 20.90 -5.38 23.80
C LEU A 46 21.93 -5.51 22.68
N LYS A 47 23.17 -5.89 23.03
CA LYS A 47 24.26 -6.09 22.06
C LYS A 47 23.91 -7.16 21.03
N VAL A 48 23.39 -8.30 21.48
CA VAL A 48 22.92 -9.38 20.58
C VAL A 48 21.90 -8.88 19.57
N TRP A 49 20.94 -8.04 19.99
CA TRP A 49 19.94 -7.48 19.07
C TRP A 49 20.53 -6.52 18.05
N PHE A 50 21.48 -5.68 18.45
CA PHE A 50 22.15 -4.75 17.53
C PHE A 50 23.00 -5.47 16.48
N ASP A 51 23.58 -6.61 16.83
CA ASP A 51 24.43 -7.40 15.95
C ASP A 51 23.62 -8.35 15.05
N SER A 52 22.46 -8.83 15.53
CA SER A 52 21.69 -9.88 14.86
C SER A 52 20.47 -9.40 14.08
N ASN A 53 19.88 -8.25 14.46
CA ASN A 53 18.64 -7.76 13.86
C ASN A 53 18.89 -6.57 12.95
N ASP A 54 18.28 -6.62 11.77
CA ASP A 54 18.22 -5.46 10.89
C ASP A 54 17.36 -4.35 11.48
N LYS A 55 17.72 -3.10 11.17
CA LYS A 55 16.89 -1.94 11.50
C LYS A 55 15.72 -1.87 10.52
N ALA A 56 14.52 -1.62 11.04
CA ALA A 56 13.32 -1.46 10.22
C ALA A 56 13.51 -0.33 9.22
N SER A 57 13.24 -0.63 7.94
CA SER A 57 13.28 0.34 6.85
C SER A 57 11.89 0.83 6.44
N LEU A 58 10.86 0.12 6.89
CA LEU A 58 9.47 0.38 6.58
C LEU A 58 8.68 0.51 7.90
N LEU A 59 7.74 1.45 7.91
CA LEU A 59 6.72 1.58 8.93
C LEU A 59 5.42 1.10 8.33
N ASN A 60 4.89 0.01 8.86
CA ASN A 60 3.55 -0.44 8.51
C ASN A 60 2.52 0.32 9.33
N VAL A 61 1.45 0.78 8.68
CA VAL A 61 0.44 1.66 9.26
C VAL A 61 -0.94 1.07 9.01
N HIS A 62 -1.74 0.94 10.08
CA HIS A 62 -3.14 0.53 10.02
C HIS A 62 -4.04 1.70 10.35
N MET A 63 -4.89 2.09 9.42
CA MET A 63 -5.87 3.15 9.59
C MET A 63 -7.28 2.57 9.57
N ILE A 64 -8.17 3.18 10.34
CA ILE A 64 -9.61 2.93 10.24
C ILE A 64 -10.29 4.20 9.78
N GLN A 65 -10.96 4.10 8.64
CA GLN A 65 -11.78 5.14 8.05
C GLN A 65 -13.25 4.89 8.42
N PRO A 66 -13.91 5.83 9.13
CA PRO A 66 -15.35 5.80 9.31
C PRO A 66 -16.06 5.88 7.96
N VAL A 67 -17.10 5.06 7.80
CA VAL A 67 -17.98 5.11 6.63
C VAL A 67 -19.22 5.91 7.03
N PRO A 68 -19.67 6.89 6.21
CA PRO A 68 -20.88 7.66 6.50
C PRO A 68 -22.09 6.74 6.72
N SER A 69 -22.86 7.02 7.76
CA SER A 69 -24.24 6.53 7.83
C SER A 69 -25.14 7.45 7.01
N THR A 70 -26.25 6.93 6.48
CA THR A 70 -27.29 7.72 5.79
C THR A 70 -27.86 8.87 6.65
N THR A 71 -27.59 8.86 7.95
CA THR A 71 -28.10 9.81 8.94
C THR A 71 -27.07 10.84 9.42
N GLN A 72 -25.80 10.73 9.04
CA GLN A 72 -24.74 11.66 9.47
C GLN A 72 -24.14 12.41 8.29
N SER A 73 -24.31 13.73 8.29
CA SER A 73 -23.68 14.64 7.32
C SER A 73 -22.19 14.88 7.59
N ILE A 74 -21.71 14.53 8.79
CA ILE A 74 -20.31 14.72 9.21
C ILE A 74 -19.67 13.35 9.39
N ILE A 75 -18.67 13.05 8.56
CA ILE A 75 -17.86 11.84 8.66
C ILE A 75 -16.72 12.13 9.65
N PRO A 76 -16.56 11.35 10.74
CA PRO A 76 -15.45 11.54 11.65
C PRO A 76 -14.11 11.31 10.95
N SER A 77 -13.05 11.96 11.45
CA SER A 77 -11.71 11.76 10.92
C SER A 77 -11.26 10.30 11.07
N PRO A 78 -10.50 9.77 10.08
CA PRO A 78 -9.84 8.49 10.24
C PRO A 78 -8.94 8.46 11.47
N PHE A 79 -8.80 7.28 12.07
CA PHE A 79 -7.95 7.07 13.23
C PHE A 79 -6.85 6.05 12.96
N LEU A 80 -5.67 6.31 13.53
CA LEU A 80 -4.55 5.39 13.52
C LEU A 80 -4.80 4.28 14.53
N LEU A 81 -4.91 3.03 14.06
CA LEU A 81 -5.08 1.87 14.92
C LEU A 81 -3.73 1.35 15.43
N SER A 82 -2.74 1.27 14.55
CA SER A 82 -1.41 0.72 14.86
C SER A 82 -0.38 1.21 13.87
N ALA A 83 0.85 1.40 14.34
CA ALA A 83 2.02 1.63 13.50
C ALA A 83 3.24 0.92 14.10
N TYR A 84 4.00 0.20 13.28
CA TYR A 84 5.18 -0.54 13.74
C TYR A 84 6.19 -0.77 12.62
N GLY A 85 7.46 -0.91 13.02
CA GLY A 85 8.55 -1.21 12.09
C GLY A 85 8.43 -2.62 11.52
N THR A 86 8.65 -2.77 10.22
CA THR A 86 8.65 -4.05 9.52
C THR A 86 9.83 -4.14 8.54
N ASP A 87 10.15 -5.37 8.19
CA ASP A 87 11.06 -5.78 7.12
C ASP A 87 10.31 -6.25 5.86
N ASN A 88 8.97 -6.16 5.84
CA ASN A 88 8.10 -6.59 4.75
C ASN A 88 8.22 -8.10 4.43
N THR A 89 8.49 -8.92 5.44
CA THR A 89 8.57 -10.39 5.31
C THR A 89 7.28 -11.12 5.75
N ALA A 90 6.27 -10.39 6.21
CA ALA A 90 5.01 -10.95 6.67
C ALA A 90 4.31 -11.79 5.58
N THR A 91 3.96 -13.02 5.92
CA THR A 91 3.28 -13.98 5.05
C THR A 91 1.80 -13.66 4.89
N ALA A 92 1.17 -14.15 3.81
CA ALA A 92 -0.27 -14.03 3.60
C ALA A 92 -1.09 -14.56 4.79
N ASN A 93 -0.63 -15.63 5.43
CA ASN A 93 -1.29 -16.18 6.62
C ASN A 93 -1.23 -15.23 7.82
N GLU A 94 -0.07 -14.61 8.08
CA GLU A 94 0.06 -13.60 9.15
C GLU A 94 -0.79 -12.37 8.88
N ILE A 95 -0.88 -11.92 7.62
CA ILE A 95 -1.76 -10.82 7.20
C ILE A 95 -3.23 -11.16 7.53
N LEU A 96 -3.69 -12.37 7.17
CA LEU A 96 -5.05 -12.83 7.44
C LEU A 96 -5.33 -12.97 8.95
N GLN A 97 -4.40 -13.55 9.71
CA GLN A 97 -4.52 -13.69 11.17
C GLN A 97 -4.65 -12.32 11.85
N ARG A 98 -3.89 -11.34 11.37
CA ARG A 98 -3.98 -9.96 11.86
C ARG A 98 -5.33 -9.32 11.58
N TRP A 99 -5.84 -9.44 10.35
CA TRP A 99 -7.15 -8.89 10.01
C TRP A 99 -8.25 -9.53 10.85
N TRP A 100 -8.17 -10.85 11.04
CA TRP A 100 -9.07 -11.58 11.92
C TRP A 100 -8.99 -11.10 13.37
N TYR A 101 -7.77 -10.89 13.89
CA TYR A 101 -7.56 -10.38 15.23
C TYR A 101 -8.14 -8.96 15.39
N ILE A 102 -7.80 -8.04 14.47
CA ILE A 102 -8.31 -6.66 14.47
C ILE A 102 -9.84 -6.65 14.40
N PHE A 103 -10.43 -7.45 13.50
CA PHE A 103 -11.87 -7.58 13.35
C PHE A 103 -12.54 -7.98 14.68
N ASN A 104 -12.04 -9.03 15.32
CA ASN A 104 -12.61 -9.49 16.60
C ASN A 104 -12.45 -8.47 17.72
N GLN A 105 -11.29 -7.80 17.80
CA GLN A 105 -11.04 -6.75 18.80
C GLN A 105 -11.97 -5.54 18.61
N CYS A 106 -12.23 -5.14 17.36
CA CYS A 106 -13.19 -4.08 17.06
C CYS A 106 -14.63 -4.52 17.37
N LEU A 107 -15.01 -5.74 16.99
CA LEU A 107 -16.35 -6.27 17.25
C LEU A 107 -16.67 -6.31 18.74
N GLN A 108 -15.73 -6.75 19.58
CA GLN A 108 -15.85 -6.74 21.05
C GLN A 108 -16.09 -5.33 21.63
N ARG A 109 -15.73 -4.28 20.90
CA ARG A 109 -15.90 -2.87 21.27
C ARG A 109 -17.07 -2.20 20.55
N ASN A 110 -17.96 -2.98 19.95
CA ASN A 110 -19.10 -2.50 19.14
C ASN A 110 -18.69 -1.67 17.91
N ILE A 111 -17.48 -1.89 17.39
CA ILE A 111 -17.01 -1.28 16.14
C ILE A 111 -17.12 -2.32 15.03
N ARG A 112 -17.99 -2.07 14.06
CA ARG A 112 -18.18 -2.94 12.90
C ARG A 112 -17.20 -2.56 11.78
N ILE A 113 -16.27 -3.47 11.47
CA ILE A 113 -15.44 -3.36 10.27
C ILE A 113 -16.19 -4.00 9.09
N ILE A 114 -16.35 -3.24 8.00
CA ILE A 114 -17.08 -3.68 6.79
C ILE A 114 -16.12 -4.33 5.78
N GLY A 115 -14.84 -3.97 5.79
CA GLY A 115 -13.84 -4.55 4.91
C GLY A 115 -12.42 -4.12 5.25
N PHE A 116 -11.47 -4.85 4.69
CA PHE A 116 -10.04 -4.52 4.70
C PHE A 116 -9.59 -4.18 3.28
N SER A 117 -8.71 -3.20 3.15
CA SER A 117 -8.09 -2.85 1.88
C SER A 117 -6.58 -2.76 2.01
N THR A 118 -5.91 -3.25 0.97
CA THR A 118 -4.45 -3.15 0.78
C THR A 118 -4.19 -2.63 -0.63
N ASP A 119 -3.32 -1.64 -0.73
CA ASP A 119 -2.63 -1.15 -1.93
C ASP A 119 -3.17 -1.58 -3.32
N ALA A 120 -4.42 -1.20 -3.62
CA ALA A 120 -5.04 -1.47 -4.91
C ALA A 120 -4.52 -0.52 -6.00
N THR A 121 -4.13 0.70 -5.63
CA THR A 121 -3.55 1.72 -6.51
C THR A 121 -2.27 1.20 -7.19
N HIS A 122 -1.42 0.47 -6.47
CA HIS A 122 -0.21 -0.09 -7.07
C HIS A 122 -0.48 -1.20 -8.08
N LEU A 123 -1.61 -1.92 -8.02
CA LEU A 123 -1.96 -2.92 -9.04
C LEU A 123 -2.20 -2.26 -10.39
N VAL A 124 -3.03 -1.22 -10.42
CA VAL A 124 -3.34 -0.47 -11.65
C VAL A 124 -2.08 0.23 -12.17
N THR A 125 -1.26 0.77 -11.26
CA THR A 125 0.01 1.42 -11.61
C THR A 125 1.03 0.43 -12.18
N LYS A 126 1.09 -0.81 -11.66
CA LYS A 126 1.91 -1.90 -12.21
C LYS A 126 1.43 -2.31 -13.60
N TRP A 127 0.12 -2.41 -13.81
CA TRP A 127 -0.46 -2.68 -15.11
C TRP A 127 -0.05 -1.60 -16.13
N ARG A 128 -0.25 -0.31 -15.80
CA ARG A 128 0.16 0.81 -16.66
C ARG A 128 1.66 0.75 -16.96
N ASN A 129 2.50 0.59 -15.94
CA ASN A 129 3.94 0.55 -16.11
C ASN A 129 4.40 -0.65 -16.97
N ARG A 130 3.65 -1.75 -16.96
CA ARG A 130 3.90 -2.90 -17.84
C ARG A 130 3.44 -2.62 -19.27
N LEU A 131 2.26 -2.02 -19.46
CA LEU A 131 1.75 -1.59 -20.77
C LEU A 131 2.69 -0.60 -21.48
N LEU A 132 3.25 0.35 -20.71
CA LEU A 132 4.17 1.36 -21.23
C LEU A 132 5.63 0.87 -21.33
N SER A 133 5.91 -0.35 -20.90
CA SER A 133 7.28 -0.89 -20.93
C SER A 133 7.65 -1.32 -22.34
N SER A 134 8.80 -0.88 -22.83
CA SER A 134 9.42 -1.43 -24.04
C SER A 134 10.00 -2.84 -23.83
N ALA A 135 10.08 -3.31 -22.58
CA ALA A 135 10.72 -4.57 -22.20
C ALA A 135 9.71 -5.69 -21.86
N ALA A 136 8.41 -5.40 -21.83
CA ALA A 136 7.38 -6.37 -21.48
C ALA A 136 6.20 -6.30 -22.44
N GLU A 137 5.80 -7.44 -22.99
CA GLU A 137 4.56 -7.56 -23.75
C GLU A 137 3.37 -7.80 -22.81
N VAL A 138 2.25 -7.14 -23.10
CA VAL A 138 0.95 -7.45 -22.49
C VAL A 138 0.13 -8.22 -23.51
N ARG A 139 -0.32 -9.43 -23.15
CA ARG A 139 -1.13 -10.29 -24.02
C ARG A 139 -2.49 -10.56 -23.39
N LEU A 140 -3.55 -10.44 -24.19
CA LEU A 140 -4.90 -10.83 -23.85
C LEU A 140 -5.36 -11.89 -24.86
N GLY A 141 -5.33 -13.17 -24.44
CA GLY A 141 -5.53 -14.29 -25.35
C GLY A 141 -4.48 -14.32 -26.46
N ASN A 142 -4.93 -14.30 -27.72
CA ASN A 142 -4.06 -14.27 -28.90
C ASN A 142 -3.70 -12.86 -29.38
N GLN A 143 -4.20 -11.82 -28.71
CA GLN A 143 -3.93 -10.43 -29.04
C GLN A 143 -2.81 -9.87 -28.16
N PHE A 144 -2.01 -8.98 -28.72
CA PHE A 144 -0.98 -8.23 -27.99
C PHE A 144 -1.41 -6.78 -27.86
N ILE A 145 -1.03 -6.15 -26.76
CA ILE A 145 -1.26 -4.73 -26.52
C ILE A 145 0.11 -4.09 -26.27
N SER A 146 0.36 -2.96 -26.94
CA SER A 146 1.59 -2.20 -26.81
C SER A 146 1.28 -0.71 -26.67
N VAL A 147 2.26 0.05 -26.17
CA VAL A 147 2.19 1.51 -26.13
C VAL A 147 1.99 2.15 -27.50
N ASN A 148 2.38 1.47 -28.59
CA ASN A 148 2.20 2.00 -29.95
C ASN A 148 0.72 2.18 -30.30
N HIS A 149 -0.17 1.30 -29.83
CA HIS A 149 -1.60 1.47 -30.04
C HIS A 149 -2.13 2.77 -29.41
N LEU A 150 -1.56 3.19 -28.27
CA LEU A 150 -1.90 4.47 -27.64
C LEU A 150 -1.29 5.66 -28.40
N TYR A 151 -0.10 5.49 -28.97
CA TYR A 151 0.50 6.51 -29.84
C TYR A 151 -0.34 6.73 -31.10
N ASP A 152 -0.86 5.66 -31.69
CA ASP A 152 -1.71 5.71 -32.87
C ASP A 152 -3.00 6.48 -32.56
N ILE A 153 -3.66 6.22 -31.44
CA ILE A 153 -4.85 6.97 -30.99
C ILE A 153 -4.53 8.47 -30.81
N ILE A 154 -3.43 8.80 -30.11
CA ILE A 154 -3.07 10.20 -29.80
C ILE A 154 -2.68 11.01 -31.05
N HIS A 155 -2.15 10.36 -32.09
CA HIS A 155 -1.70 11.01 -33.32
C HIS A 155 -2.66 10.78 -34.50
N ASN A 156 -3.80 10.13 -34.28
CA ASN A 156 -4.78 9.90 -35.32
C ASN A 156 -5.44 11.22 -35.74
N GLU A 157 -5.55 11.47 -37.04
CA GLU A 157 -6.24 12.65 -37.57
C GLU A 157 -7.77 12.55 -37.44
N MET A 158 -8.32 11.35 -37.22
CA MET A 158 -9.76 11.10 -37.06
C MET A 158 -10.30 11.40 -35.66
N TYR A 159 -9.45 11.43 -34.63
CA TYR A 159 -9.87 11.58 -33.25
C TYR A 159 -9.09 12.72 -32.59
N THR A 160 -9.81 13.58 -31.87
CA THR A 160 -9.20 14.69 -31.13
C THR A 160 -8.99 14.32 -29.68
N LYS A 161 -8.15 15.09 -28.98
CA LYS A 161 -7.98 14.98 -27.53
C LYS A 161 -9.30 15.07 -26.74
N LEU A 162 -10.31 15.75 -27.27
CA LEU A 162 -11.61 15.83 -26.60
C LEU A 162 -12.38 14.50 -26.68
N ASP A 163 -12.10 13.69 -27.69
CA ASP A 163 -12.76 12.40 -27.90
C ASP A 163 -12.12 11.31 -27.03
N HIS A 164 -10.78 11.26 -26.98
CA HIS A 164 -10.06 10.19 -26.27
C HIS A 164 -9.46 10.61 -24.90
N GLY A 165 -9.41 11.91 -24.56
CA GLY A 165 -8.93 12.42 -23.26
C GLY A 165 -7.43 12.27 -22.94
N LEU A 166 -6.68 11.48 -23.71
CA LEU A 166 -5.26 11.21 -23.51
C LEU A 166 -4.32 12.36 -23.95
N THR A 167 -3.16 12.43 -23.29
CA THR A 167 -2.05 13.32 -23.65
C THR A 167 -0.73 12.56 -23.70
N LYS A 168 0.30 13.13 -24.36
CA LYS A 168 1.65 12.55 -24.39
C LYS A 168 2.24 12.29 -23.01
N SER A 169 1.91 13.13 -22.02
CA SER A 169 2.32 12.92 -20.63
C SER A 169 1.68 11.69 -19.99
N ASP A 170 0.47 11.30 -20.40
CA ASP A 170 -0.24 10.18 -19.77
C ASP A 170 0.43 8.82 -20.09
N ILE A 171 1.06 8.73 -21.26
CA ILE A 171 1.82 7.56 -21.72
C ILE A 171 3.32 7.66 -21.46
N ASN A 172 3.78 8.66 -20.70
CA ASN A 172 5.19 8.80 -20.37
C ASN A 172 5.63 7.76 -19.32
N PRO A 173 6.56 6.84 -19.63
CA PRO A 173 6.98 5.77 -18.72
C PRO A 173 7.89 6.26 -17.58
N LYS A 174 8.39 7.50 -17.63
CA LYS A 174 9.28 8.05 -16.59
C LYS A 174 8.55 8.29 -15.27
N ASP A 175 7.28 8.69 -15.33
CA ASP A 175 6.46 8.91 -14.15
C ASP A 175 5.71 7.62 -13.79
N ARG A 176 6.38 6.76 -13.02
CA ARG A 176 5.87 5.43 -12.65
C ARG A 176 4.79 5.46 -11.57
N GLN A 177 4.51 6.61 -10.95
CA GLN A 177 3.51 6.76 -9.89
C GLN A 177 2.30 7.60 -10.34
N ASN A 178 2.19 7.90 -11.64
CA ASN A 178 1.06 8.65 -12.17
C ASN A 178 -0.24 7.81 -12.21
N PHE A 179 -0.96 7.83 -11.09
CA PHE A 179 -2.26 7.18 -10.99
C PHE A 179 -3.33 7.88 -11.84
N SER A 180 -3.24 9.20 -12.01
CA SER A 180 -4.22 9.95 -12.81
C SER A 180 -4.25 9.49 -14.27
N SER A 181 -3.08 9.16 -14.83
CA SER A 181 -2.99 8.60 -16.18
C SER A 181 -3.51 7.18 -16.26
N CYS A 182 -3.45 6.40 -15.17
CA CYS A 182 -4.08 5.08 -15.12
C CYS A 182 -5.60 5.20 -15.33
N LEU A 183 -6.25 6.13 -14.62
CA LEU A 183 -7.70 6.34 -14.72
C LEU A 183 -8.15 6.71 -16.14
N LYS A 184 -7.39 7.58 -16.81
CA LYS A 184 -7.70 7.96 -18.20
C LYS A 184 -7.53 6.81 -19.18
N LEU A 185 -6.46 6.01 -19.02
CA LEU A 185 -6.19 4.85 -19.87
C LEU A 185 -7.22 3.73 -19.70
N THR A 186 -7.96 3.72 -18.59
CA THR A 186 -9.06 2.80 -18.33
C THR A 186 -10.42 3.49 -18.43
N SER A 187 -10.49 4.69 -19.03
CA SER A 187 -11.75 5.39 -19.23
C SER A 187 -12.54 4.70 -20.34
N PRO A 188 -13.87 4.57 -20.23
CA PRO A 188 -14.71 4.09 -21.34
C PRO A 188 -14.50 4.89 -22.61
N ASP A 189 -14.21 6.19 -22.50
CA ASP A 189 -13.91 7.07 -23.64
C ASP A 189 -12.64 6.66 -24.40
N CYS A 190 -11.81 5.74 -23.89
CA CYS A 190 -10.67 5.17 -24.61
C CYS A 190 -10.99 3.82 -25.27
N ASP A 191 -12.13 3.18 -24.96
CA ASP A 191 -12.47 1.82 -25.39
C ASP A 191 -13.30 1.79 -26.69
N ASP A 192 -13.90 2.91 -27.10
CA ASP A 192 -14.80 3.00 -28.26
C ASP A 192 -14.08 3.20 -29.62
N PHE A 193 -12.76 2.99 -29.69
CA PHE A 193 -11.92 3.32 -30.86
C PHE A 193 -11.06 2.16 -31.39
#